data_AF-A0A662HHC8-F1
#
_entry.id   AF-A0A662HHC8-F1
#
_cell.length_a   1.000
_cell.length_b   1.000
_cell.length_c   1.000
_cell.angle_alpha   90.00
_cell.angle_beta   90.00
_cell.angle_gamma   90.00
#
_symmetry.space_group_name_H-M   'P 1'
#
loop_
_entity.id
_entity.type
_entity.pdbx_description
1 polymer ?
#
loop_
_entity_poly.entity_id
_entity_poly.type
_entity_poly.pdbx_seq_one_letter_code
_entity_poly.pdbx_strand_id
1 'polypeptide(L)'
;MSEIIKVASVNPKEIATLAIEYKKKLRTLERELNKYLLKYGFEISYHYELSVIKISNKDEIRIQSLINQKPILVFPAIETRQERKLCDVFILENGAILLRITTIKRRKIKEQYYVLTRKGLKQII
;
A
#
# COMPACT_ATOMS: atom_id res chain seq x y z
N MET A 1 -25.31 -3.15 -32.00
CA MET A 1 -25.54 -2.60 -30.65
C MET A 1 -24.98 -3.61 -29.65
N SER A 2 -24.04 -3.23 -28.80
CA SER A 2 -23.46 -4.14 -27.80
C SER A 2 -24.49 -4.41 -26.70
N GLU A 3 -24.84 -5.68 -26.50
CA GLU A 3 -25.66 -6.13 -25.38
C GLU A 3 -24.87 -5.91 -24.08
N ILE A 4 -25.17 -4.82 -23.37
CA ILE A 4 -24.51 -4.50 -22.11
C ILE A 4 -25.03 -5.46 -21.04
N ILE A 5 -24.15 -6.35 -20.56
CA ILE A 5 -24.41 -7.22 -19.41
C ILE A 5 -24.48 -6.35 -18.15
N LYS A 6 -25.63 -6.37 -17.47
CA LYS A 6 -25.85 -5.66 -16.20
C LYS A 6 -25.65 -6.62 -15.03
N VAL A 7 -24.91 -6.19 -14.01
CA VAL A 7 -24.83 -6.90 -12.74
C VAL A 7 -26.16 -6.71 -12.01
N ALA A 8 -26.95 -7.78 -11.91
CA ALA A 8 -28.26 -7.76 -11.25
C ALA A 8 -28.22 -8.28 -9.79
N SER A 9 -27.12 -8.91 -9.38
CA SER A 9 -26.98 -9.53 -8.06
C SER A 9 -26.77 -8.52 -6.92
N VAL A 10 -26.45 -7.26 -7.23
CA VAL A 10 -26.25 -6.19 -6.23
C VAL A 10 -26.77 -4.88 -6.79
N ASN A 11 -27.39 -4.05 -5.94
CA ASN A 11 -27.91 -2.74 -6.31
C ASN A 11 -26.76 -1.79 -6.73
N PRO A 12 -26.70 -1.33 -8.00
CA PRO A 12 -25.61 -0.48 -8.47
C PRO A 12 -25.49 0.86 -7.72
N LYS A 13 -26.59 1.37 -7.16
CA LYS A 13 -26.57 2.61 -6.35
C LYS A 13 -25.85 2.40 -5.03
N GLU A 14 -26.05 1.25 -4.38
CA GLU A 14 -25.33 0.90 -3.15
C GLU A 14 -23.84 0.72 -3.41
N ILE A 15 -23.48 0.06 -4.51
CA ILE A 15 -22.08 -0.07 -4.96
C ILE A 15 -21.47 1.32 -5.21
N ALA A 16 -22.18 2.23 -5.86
CA ALA A 16 -21.70 3.58 -6.10
C ALA A 16 -21.45 4.36 -4.80
N THR A 17 -22.37 4.26 -3.83
CA THR A 17 -22.19 4.88 -2.50
C THR A 17 -20.99 4.30 -1.76
N LEU A 18 -20.85 2.97 -1.73
CA LEU A 18 -19.70 2.30 -1.12
C LEU A 18 -18.39 2.71 -1.80
N ALA A 19 -18.38 2.82 -3.13
CA ALA A 19 -17.20 3.27 -3.88
C ALA A 19 -16.81 4.72 -3.53
N ILE A 20 -17.79 5.61 -3.36
CA ILE A 20 -17.55 7.00 -2.92
C ILE A 20 -16.99 7.02 -1.51
N GLU A 21 -17.59 6.29 -0.58
CA GLU A 21 -17.15 6.23 0.82
C GLU A 21 -15.73 5.65 0.92
N TYR A 22 -15.48 4.54 0.22
CA TYR A 22 -14.19 3.89 0.14
C TYR A 22 -13.12 4.84 -0.41
N LYS A 23 -13.40 5.53 -1.53
CA LYS A 23 -12.51 6.53 -2.11
C LYS A 23 -12.21 7.68 -1.15
N LYS A 24 -13.21 8.14 -0.39
CA LYS A 24 -13.03 9.19 0.63
C LYS A 24 -12.13 8.72 1.77
N LYS A 25 -12.37 7.51 2.31
CA LYS A 25 -11.55 6.93 3.39
C LYS A 25 -10.10 6.71 2.95
N LEU A 26 -9.90 6.14 1.76
CA LEU A 26 -8.55 5.95 1.20
C LEU A 26 -7.81 7.28 1.01
N ARG A 27 -8.46 8.32 0.48
CA ARG A 27 -7.84 9.65 0.35
C ARG A 27 -7.43 10.24 1.71
N THR A 28 -8.24 10.06 2.74
CA THR A 28 -7.89 10.51 4.09
C THR A 28 -6.66 9.78 4.61
N LEU A 29 -6.65 8.45 4.47
CA LEU A 29 -5.53 7.61 4.90
C LEU A 29 -4.24 7.95 4.17
N GLU A 30 -4.30 8.14 2.85
CA GLU A 30 -3.15 8.56 2.03
C GLU A 30 -2.56 9.88 2.51
N ARG A 31 -3.41 10.90 2.77
CA ARG A 31 -2.97 12.18 3.32
C ARG A 31 -2.31 12.02 4.68
N GLU A 32 -2.83 11.16 5.54
CA GLU A 32 -2.22 10.86 6.83
C GLU A 32 -0.87 10.16 6.68
N LEU A 33 -0.78 9.14 5.84
CA LEU A 33 0.47 8.44 5.57
C LEU A 33 1.54 9.38 5.02
N ASN A 34 1.22 10.20 4.02
CA ASN A 34 2.16 11.16 3.45
C ASN A 34 2.70 12.15 4.49
N LYS A 35 1.89 12.60 5.47
CA LYS A 35 2.38 13.46 6.58
C LYS A 35 3.50 12.79 7.39
N TYR A 36 3.41 11.48 7.58
CA TYR A 36 4.45 10.73 8.31
C TYR A 36 5.62 10.37 7.40
N LEU A 37 5.35 9.85 6.21
CA LEU A 37 6.34 9.33 5.27
C LEU A 37 7.24 10.41 4.67
N LEU A 38 6.71 11.61 4.38
CA LEU A 38 7.51 12.71 3.83
C LEU A 38 8.65 13.11 4.78
N LYS A 39 8.44 13.02 6.10
CA LYS A 39 9.48 13.27 7.11
C LYS A 39 10.65 12.29 7.01
N TYR A 40 10.45 11.13 6.40
CA TYR A 40 11.46 10.11 6.18
C TYR A 40 11.95 10.03 4.73
N GLY A 41 11.45 10.92 3.86
CA GLY A 41 11.83 10.93 2.45
C GLY A 41 11.09 9.90 1.61
N PHE A 42 9.83 9.60 1.95
CA PHE A 42 8.97 8.74 1.17
C PHE A 42 7.67 9.47 0.84
N GLU A 43 7.11 9.17 -0.33
CA GLU A 43 5.86 9.74 -0.80
C GLU A 43 5.04 8.67 -1.51
N ILE A 44 3.75 8.56 -1.21
CA ILE A 44 2.84 7.66 -1.92
C ILE A 44 2.63 8.22 -3.34
N SER A 45 2.80 7.37 -4.35
CA SER A 45 2.73 7.79 -5.76
C SER A 45 1.30 8.10 -6.19
N TYR A 46 1.03 9.36 -6.55
CA TYR A 46 -0.27 9.88 -7.00
C TYR A 46 -0.72 9.37 -8.38
N HIS A 47 0.16 8.74 -9.17
CA HIS A 47 -0.11 8.38 -10.57
C HIS A 47 -0.86 7.05 -10.75
N TYR A 48 -1.01 6.26 -9.69
CA TYR A 48 -1.88 5.09 -9.70
C TYR A 48 -3.21 5.51 -9.09
N GLU A 49 -4.24 5.74 -9.92
CA GLU A 49 -5.60 5.98 -9.45
C GLU A 49 -5.99 4.89 -8.45
N LEU A 50 -5.88 5.20 -7.14
CA LEU A 50 -6.21 4.37 -5.98
C LEU A 50 -6.33 2.87 -6.29
N SER A 51 -5.26 2.31 -6.83
CA SER A 51 -5.16 0.88 -7.00
C SER A 51 -4.73 0.40 -5.64
N VAL A 52 -5.68 0.07 -4.77
CA VAL A 52 -5.36 -0.86 -3.69
C VAL A 52 -4.92 -2.12 -4.43
N ILE A 53 -3.61 -2.26 -4.59
CA ILE A 53 -3.04 -3.38 -5.30
C ILE A 53 -3.43 -4.58 -4.47
N LYS A 54 -4.07 -5.57 -5.09
CA LYS A 54 -4.38 -6.82 -4.43
C LYS A 54 -3.07 -7.33 -3.80
N ILE A 55 -3.05 -7.45 -2.47
CA ILE A 55 -1.91 -8.02 -1.77
C ILE A 55 -1.77 -9.46 -2.26
N SER A 56 -0.59 -9.82 -2.76
CA SER A 56 -0.37 -11.17 -3.23
C SER A 56 -0.37 -12.15 -2.04
N ASN A 57 -0.90 -13.37 -2.22
CA ASN A 57 -0.87 -14.39 -1.16
C ASN A 57 0.56 -14.63 -0.65
N LYS A 58 1.55 -14.49 -1.53
CA LYS A 58 2.98 -14.58 -1.18
C LYS A 58 3.39 -13.47 -0.22
N ASP A 59 3.00 -12.23 -0.48
CA ASP A 59 3.27 -11.10 0.41
C ASP A 59 2.51 -11.22 1.73
N GLU A 60 1.27 -11.69 1.70
CA GLU A 60 0.46 -11.94 2.90
C GLU A 60 1.15 -12.96 3.82
N ILE A 61 1.49 -14.14 3.30
CA ILE A 61 2.19 -15.19 4.05
C ILE A 61 3.53 -14.68 4.56
N ARG A 62 4.30 -14.01 3.71
CA ARG A 62 5.64 -13.53 4.08
C ARG A 62 5.55 -12.48 5.18
N ILE A 63 4.76 -11.43 5.01
CA ILE A 63 4.60 -10.38 6.02
C ILE A 63 4.06 -10.97 7.31
N GLN A 64 3.05 -11.84 7.24
CA GLN A 64 2.53 -12.52 8.43
C GLN A 64 3.63 -13.32 9.15
N SER A 65 4.50 -14.03 8.43
CA SER A 65 5.64 -14.74 9.06
C SER A 65 6.69 -13.79 9.67
N LEU A 66 6.87 -12.59 9.11
CA LEU A 66 7.91 -11.65 9.51
C LEU A 66 7.53 -10.81 10.74
N ILE A 67 6.27 -10.40 10.85
CA ILE A 67 5.80 -9.46 11.87
C ILE A 67 4.58 -9.98 12.65
N ASN A 68 4.12 -11.21 12.37
CA ASN A 68 2.99 -11.84 13.04
C ASN A 68 1.68 -11.03 12.93
N GLN A 69 1.53 -10.29 11.82
CA GLN A 69 0.41 -9.41 11.52
C GLN A 69 0.07 -9.49 10.04
N LYS A 70 -1.22 -9.49 9.71
CA LYS A 70 -1.69 -9.55 8.32
C LYS A 70 -1.64 -8.17 7.67
N PRO A 71 -1.09 -8.04 6.45
CA PRO A 71 -1.25 -6.83 5.66
C PRO A 71 -2.69 -6.73 5.13
N ILE A 72 -3.30 -5.55 5.24
CA ILE A 72 -4.67 -5.27 4.81
C ILE A 72 -4.75 -4.31 3.62
N LEU A 73 -3.76 -3.45 3.45
CA LEU A 73 -3.63 -2.53 2.32
C LEU A 73 -2.16 -2.42 1.89
N VAL A 74 -1.93 -2.16 0.61
CA VAL A 74 -0.61 -1.82 0.07
C VAL A 74 -0.72 -0.62 -0.88
N PHE A 75 0.25 0.28 -0.77
CA PHE A 75 0.36 1.47 -1.60
C PHE A 75 1.74 1.51 -2.27
N PRO A 76 1.83 1.82 -3.56
CA PRO A 76 3.10 2.14 -4.19
C PRO A 76 3.61 3.48 -3.66
N ALA A 77 4.88 3.51 -3.26
CA ALA A 77 5.56 4.69 -2.77
C ALA A 77 6.89 4.92 -3.51
N ILE A 78 7.39 6.15 -3.43
CA ILE A 78 8.64 6.59 -4.02
C ILE A 78 9.52 7.11 -2.89
N GLU A 79 10.75 6.61 -2.80
CA GLU A 79 11.79 7.20 -1.97
C GLU A 79 12.30 8.49 -2.63
N THR A 80 12.10 9.64 -2.00
CA THR A 80 12.39 10.96 -2.58
C THR A 80 13.78 11.48 -2.25
N ARG A 81 14.47 10.90 -1.25
CA ARG A 81 15.79 11.35 -0.78
C ARG A 81 16.98 10.84 -1.60
N GLN A 82 16.87 9.64 -2.19
CA GLN A 82 17.92 9.02 -2.99
C GLN A 82 17.28 8.35 -4.21
N GLU A 83 17.85 8.57 -5.40
CA GLU A 83 17.56 7.86 -6.67
C GLU A 83 16.11 7.33 -6.81
N ARG A 84 15.08 8.17 -6.61
CA ARG A 84 13.64 7.90 -6.80
C ARG A 84 13.26 6.42 -6.89
N LYS A 85 13.43 5.66 -5.80
CA LYS A 85 13.20 4.20 -5.80
C LYS A 85 11.74 3.89 -5.54
N LEU A 86 11.19 2.96 -6.33
CA LEU A 86 9.87 2.40 -6.06
C LEU A 86 9.93 1.49 -4.82
N CYS A 87 9.01 1.75 -3.90
CA CYS A 87 8.85 1.07 -2.62
C CYS A 87 7.38 0.69 -2.45
N ASP A 88 7.10 -0.23 -1.53
CA ASP A 88 5.73 -0.57 -1.14
C ASP A 88 5.48 -0.20 0.31
N VAL A 89 4.34 0.40 0.59
CA VAL A 89 3.87 0.72 1.94
C VAL A 89 2.68 -0.17 2.26
N PHE A 90 2.86 -1.08 3.21
CA PHE A 90 1.81 -1.94 3.73
C PHE A 90 1.21 -1.35 5.01
N ILE A 91 -0.11 -1.40 5.12
CA ILE A 91 -0.83 -1.20 6.38
C ILE A 91 -1.21 -2.57 6.91
N LEU A 92 -0.88 -2.83 8.18
CA LEU A 92 -1.20 -4.07 8.86
C LEU A 92 -2.52 -3.95 9.61
N GLU A 93 -3.13 -5.08 9.94
CA GLU A 93 -4.43 -5.15 10.64
C GLU A 93 -4.44 -4.38 11.97
N ASN A 94 -3.32 -4.35 12.70
CA ASN A 94 -3.16 -3.56 13.92
C ASN A 94 -2.85 -2.07 13.70
N GLY A 95 -2.89 -1.58 12.46
CA GLY A 95 -2.60 -0.20 12.08
C GLY A 95 -1.10 0.14 11.95
N ALA A 96 -0.20 -0.83 12.13
CA ALA A 96 1.22 -0.60 11.90
C ALA A 96 1.53 -0.38 10.41
N ILE A 97 2.54 0.44 10.14
CA ILE A 97 2.97 0.78 8.79
C ILE A 97 4.31 0.10 8.53
N LEU A 98 4.36 -0.72 7.49
CA LEU A 98 5.53 -1.47 7.06
C LEU A 98 5.95 -0.98 5.67
N LEU A 99 7.20 -0.57 5.52
CA LEU A 99 7.80 -0.24 4.24
C LEU A 99 8.65 -1.40 3.74
N ARG A 100 8.48 -1.73 2.46
CA ARG A 100 9.37 -2.62 1.72
C ARG A 100 10.12 -1.82 0.67
N ILE A 101 11.44 -1.91 0.71
CA ILE A 101 12.31 -1.40 -0.35
C ILE A 101 12.83 -2.60 -1.14
N THR A 102 12.49 -2.64 -2.42
CA THR A 102 12.94 -3.70 -3.34
C THR A 102 14.05 -3.14 -4.21
N THR A 103 15.25 -3.72 -4.10
CA THR A 103 16.39 -3.37 -4.95
C THR A 103 16.72 -4.52 -5.89
N ILE A 104 16.83 -4.21 -7.17
CA ILE A 104 17.22 -5.17 -8.21
C ILE A 104 18.67 -4.86 -8.59
N LYS A 105 19.60 -5.74 -8.19
CA LYS A 105 21.02 -5.65 -8.60
C LYS A 105 21.40 -6.89 -9.40
N ARG A 106 21.70 -6.68 -10.69
CA ARG A 106 21.97 -7.77 -11.66
C ARG A 106 20.80 -8.78 -11.68
N ARG A 107 21.04 -10.02 -11.24
CA ARG A 107 20.05 -11.11 -11.15
C ARG A 107 19.51 -11.36 -9.73
N LYS A 108 19.87 -10.52 -8.75
CA LYS A 108 19.43 -10.68 -7.36
C LYS A 108 18.42 -9.60 -7.01
N ILE A 109 17.26 -10.03 -6.50
CA ILE A 109 16.26 -9.17 -5.88
C ILE A 109 16.53 -9.18 -4.38
N LYS A 110 16.79 -8.01 -3.79
CA LYS A 110 16.94 -7.84 -2.35
C LYS A 110 15.80 -6.97 -1.84
N GLU A 111 15.05 -7.51 -0.90
CA GLU A 111 13.97 -6.80 -0.21
C GLU A 111 14.42 -6.49 1.21
N GLN A 112 14.21 -5.25 1.63
CA GLN A 112 14.44 -4.78 2.98
C GLN A 112 13.14 -4.27 3.57
N TYR A 113 12.90 -4.60 4.83
CA TYR A 113 11.63 -4.33 5.50
C TYR A 113 11.86 -3.40 6.70
N TYR A 114 11.06 -2.34 6.79
CA TYR A 114 11.16 -1.32 7.83
C TYR A 114 9.79 -1.07 8.45
N VAL A 115 9.70 -1.06 9.77
CA VAL A 115 8.50 -0.60 10.47
C VAL A 115 8.64 0.86 10.84
N LEU A 116 7.60 1.64 10.57
CA LEU A 116 7.51 3.00 11.02
C LEU A 116 7.16 3.05 12.51
N THR A 117 8.01 3.70 13.29
CA THR A 117 7.82 3.92 14.72
C THR A 117 7.87 5.40 15.06
N ARG A 118 7.49 5.76 16.29
CA ARG A 118 7.64 7.14 16.79
C ARG A 118 9.09 7.65 16.74
N LYS A 119 10.08 6.75 16.78
CA LYS A 119 11.52 7.07 16.74
C LYS A 119 12.09 7.08 15.31
N GLY A 120 11.27 6.76 14.31
CA GLY A 120 11.69 6.64 12.91
C GLY A 120 11.52 5.24 12.34
N LEU A 121 12.19 4.99 11.21
CA LEU A 121 12.16 3.71 10.51
C LEU A 121 13.10 2.71 11.17
N LYS A 122 12.55 1.59 11.64
CA LYS A 122 13.31 0.48 12.23
C LYS A 122 13.38 -0.67 11.22
N GLN A 123 14.59 -1.02 10.77
CA GLN A 123 14.78 -2.18 9.91
C GLN A 123 14.50 -3.47 10.69
N ILE A 124 13.82 -4.41 10.04
CA ILE A 124 13.54 -5.75 10.57
C ILE A 124 14.34 -6.80 9.80
N ILE A 125 14.51 -6.61 8.48
CA ILE A 125 15.31 -7.44 7.56
C ILE A 125 16.00 -6.55 6.54
#